data_AF-A0A7U9DFZ2-F1
#
_entry.id   AF-A0A7U9DFZ2-F1
#
_cell.length_a   1.000
_cell.length_b   1.000
_cell.length_c   1.000
_cell.angle_alpha   90.00
_cell.angle_beta   90.00
_cell.angle_gamma   90.00
#
_symmetry.space_group_name_H-M   'P 1'
#
loop_
_entity.id
_entity.type
_entity.pdbx_description
1 polymer ?
#
loop_
_entity_poly.entity_id
_entity_poly.type
_entity_poly.pdbx_seq_one_letter_code
_entity_poly.pdbx_strand_id
1 'polypeptide(L)'
;MTQFTQNTAMPSSLWQYWRGLSGWNFYFLVKFGLLWAGYLNFHPLLNLVFAAFLLMPIPRYSLHRLRHWIALPIGFALFWHDTWLPGPESIMSQGSQVAGFSTDYLIDLVTRFINWQMIGAIFVLLVAWLFLSQWIRVTIFVVAILVWLNVLTLAGPSFSLWPAGQPTTTVTTTGGNAAATVAAAGGTPVVGDMPAQTAPPTTANLNAWLSNFYNAEAKRKSTFPSALPADAQPFELLVINICSLSWSDIEAAGLMSHPLWSHFDIEFKNFNSATSYSGPAAIRLLRASCGQTSHTNLYQPANNDCYLFDNLSKLGFTQHLMMGHNGQFGGFLKEVRENGGMQTELMDQTNLPVILLGFDGSPVYDDTAVLNRWLDVTEKDKNTRSATFYNTLPLHDGNHYPGVSKTADYKARAQKFFDELDAFFTELEKSDRKVMVVVVPEHGGALKGDRMQVSGLRDIPSPSITDVPVGVKFFGMKAPHQGAPIVIDQPSSFLAISDLVVRVLDGKIFTEDNVDWKKLTSGLPQTAPVSENSNAVVIQYQNKPYVRLNGGDWVPYPQ
;
A
#
# COMPACT_ATOMS: atom_id res chain seq x y z
N MET A 1 -41.68 32.54 -76.71
CA MET A 1 -41.79 32.19 -75.28
C MET A 1 -40.98 30.93 -75.05
N THR A 2 -39.84 31.05 -74.37
CA THR A 2 -39.01 29.91 -73.96
C THR A 2 -38.65 30.15 -72.50
N GLN A 3 -39.29 29.39 -71.61
CA GLN A 3 -38.99 29.39 -70.18
C GLN A 3 -37.64 28.71 -69.96
N PHE A 4 -36.68 29.44 -69.40
CA PHE A 4 -35.48 28.86 -68.81
C PHE A 4 -35.82 28.41 -67.39
N THR A 5 -35.90 27.10 -67.20
CA THR A 5 -35.97 26.47 -65.87
C THR A 5 -34.56 26.45 -65.29
N GLN A 6 -34.26 27.35 -64.34
CA GLN A 6 -33.05 27.25 -63.52
C GLN A 6 -33.21 26.11 -62.51
N ASN A 7 -32.61 24.96 -62.81
CA ASN A 7 -32.27 23.96 -61.80
C ASN A 7 -30.98 24.39 -61.10
N THR A 8 -31.09 25.04 -59.95
CA THR A 8 -29.95 25.16 -59.02
C THR A 8 -29.80 23.87 -58.24
N ALA A 9 -28.90 22.99 -58.70
CA ALA A 9 -28.37 21.92 -57.88
C ALA A 9 -27.47 22.55 -56.79
N MET A 10 -27.93 22.55 -55.54
CA MET A 10 -27.10 22.92 -54.39
C MET A 10 -26.09 21.79 -54.09
N PRO A 11 -24.78 22.05 -54.04
CA PRO A 11 -23.83 21.07 -53.55
C PRO A 11 -24.03 20.93 -52.03
N SER A 12 -24.49 19.75 -51.58
CA SER A 12 -24.58 19.41 -50.16
C SER A 12 -23.17 19.30 -49.58
N SER A 13 -22.61 20.43 -49.15
CA SER A 13 -21.30 20.43 -48.51
C SER A 13 -21.42 19.73 -47.17
N LEU A 14 -20.63 18.67 -46.97
CA LEU A 14 -20.54 17.93 -45.70
C LEU A 14 -20.23 18.85 -44.50
N TRP A 15 -19.71 20.06 -44.76
CA TRP A 15 -19.49 21.16 -43.82
C TRP A 15 -20.74 21.57 -43.02
N GLN A 16 -21.94 21.47 -43.59
CA GLN A 16 -23.19 21.84 -42.90
C GLN A 16 -23.59 20.86 -41.79
N TYR A 17 -22.99 19.67 -41.75
CA TYR A 17 -23.34 18.62 -40.78
C TYR A 17 -22.39 18.54 -39.59
N TRP A 18 -21.35 19.40 -39.54
CA TRP A 18 -20.48 19.51 -38.39
C TRP A 18 -21.19 20.21 -37.24
N ARG A 19 -21.30 19.52 -36.12
CA ARG A 19 -21.92 20.02 -34.89
C ARG A 19 -20.87 20.02 -33.79
N GLY A 20 -20.93 21.03 -32.91
CA GLY A 20 -20.05 21.07 -31.74
C GLY A 20 -20.34 19.94 -30.75
N LEU A 21 -19.49 19.77 -29.76
CA LEU A 21 -19.57 18.69 -28.76
C LEU A 21 -20.82 18.77 -27.85
N SER A 22 -21.60 19.86 -27.89
CA SER A 22 -22.79 20.04 -27.04
C SER A 22 -22.45 19.81 -25.55
N GLY A 23 -23.25 19.03 -24.81
CA GLY A 23 -22.99 18.67 -23.41
C GLY A 23 -21.68 17.91 -23.17
N TRP A 24 -21.08 17.29 -24.19
CA TRP A 24 -19.75 16.66 -24.06
C TRP A 24 -18.63 17.68 -23.82
N ASN A 25 -18.85 18.97 -24.12
CA ASN A 25 -17.92 20.02 -23.68
C ASN A 25 -17.75 20.01 -22.16
N PHE A 26 -18.85 19.88 -21.41
CA PHE A 26 -18.80 19.82 -19.95
C PHE A 26 -18.05 18.58 -19.45
N TYR A 27 -18.29 17.42 -20.07
CA TYR A 27 -17.54 16.18 -19.78
C TYR A 27 -16.02 16.38 -19.89
N PHE A 28 -15.54 16.97 -21.00
CA PHE A 28 -14.10 17.23 -21.16
C PHE A 28 -13.59 18.32 -20.23
N LEU A 29 -14.36 19.37 -19.95
CA LEU A 29 -13.97 20.40 -18.97
C LEU A 29 -13.82 19.83 -17.56
N VAL A 30 -14.73 18.94 -17.13
CA VAL A 30 -14.60 18.22 -15.86
C VAL A 30 -13.33 17.37 -15.87
N LYS A 31 -13.06 16.62 -16.95
CA LYS A 31 -11.81 15.85 -17.07
C LYS A 31 -10.57 16.74 -17.00
N PHE A 32 -10.55 17.89 -17.67
CA PHE A 32 -9.40 18.79 -17.60
C PHE A 32 -9.21 19.38 -16.20
N GLY A 33 -10.31 19.72 -15.51
CA GLY A 33 -10.24 20.17 -14.12
C GLY A 33 -9.67 19.10 -13.18
N LEU A 34 -10.13 17.85 -13.33
CA LEU A 34 -9.62 16.72 -12.54
C LEU A 34 -8.18 16.36 -12.89
N LEU A 35 -7.81 16.39 -14.18
CA LEU A 35 -6.42 16.23 -14.64
C LEU A 35 -5.53 17.31 -14.04
N TRP A 36 -5.95 18.58 -14.10
CA TRP A 36 -5.20 19.70 -13.54
C TRP A 36 -5.01 19.57 -12.02
N ALA A 37 -6.01 19.03 -11.32
CA ALA A 37 -5.95 18.75 -9.89
C ALA A 37 -5.21 17.44 -9.53
N GLY A 38 -4.79 16.64 -10.51
CA GLY A 38 -4.06 15.38 -10.30
C GLY A 38 -4.92 14.14 -10.01
N TYR A 39 -6.24 14.22 -10.17
CA TYR A 39 -7.18 13.12 -9.89
C TYR A 39 -7.41 12.18 -11.09
N LEU A 40 -6.78 12.41 -12.24
CA LEU A 40 -6.87 11.53 -13.41
C LEU A 40 -5.51 11.13 -13.95
N ASN A 41 -5.38 9.85 -14.28
CA ASN A 41 -4.39 9.32 -15.21
C ASN A 41 -4.91 9.50 -16.65
N PHE A 42 -4.86 10.72 -17.17
CA PHE A 42 -5.54 11.06 -18.41
C PHE A 42 -4.83 10.48 -19.63
N HIS A 43 -5.56 9.73 -20.47
CA HIS A 43 -5.05 9.16 -21.73
C HIS A 43 -5.42 10.06 -22.93
N PRO A 44 -4.51 10.90 -23.45
CA PRO A 44 -4.89 11.94 -24.42
C PRO A 44 -5.39 11.38 -25.75
N LEU A 45 -4.80 10.29 -26.23
CA LEU A 45 -5.15 9.72 -27.53
C LEU A 45 -6.56 9.12 -27.51
N LEU A 46 -6.90 8.35 -26.47
CA LEU A 46 -8.24 7.77 -26.32
C LEU A 46 -9.32 8.85 -26.22
N ASN A 47 -9.03 9.92 -25.47
CA ASN A 47 -9.93 11.07 -25.36
C ASN A 47 -10.05 11.86 -26.67
N LEU A 48 -8.97 11.96 -27.46
CA LEU A 48 -9.01 12.60 -28.78
C LEU A 48 -9.81 11.77 -29.80
N VAL A 49 -9.63 10.44 -29.81
CA VAL A 49 -10.42 9.52 -30.64
C VAL A 49 -11.90 9.61 -30.27
N PHE A 50 -12.22 9.65 -28.97
CA PHE A 50 -13.60 9.83 -28.51
C PHE A 50 -14.19 11.19 -28.93
N ALA A 51 -13.43 12.27 -28.82
CA ALA A 51 -13.86 13.58 -29.32
C ALA A 51 -14.06 13.58 -30.85
N ALA A 52 -13.20 12.91 -31.61
CA ALA A 52 -13.34 12.77 -33.06
C ALA A 52 -14.63 11.99 -33.43
N PHE A 53 -14.92 10.90 -32.73
CA PHE A 53 -16.18 10.15 -32.87
C PHE A 53 -17.41 11.03 -32.63
N LEU A 54 -17.37 11.88 -31.59
CA LEU A 54 -18.45 12.82 -31.27
C LEU A 54 -18.59 13.96 -32.28
N LEU A 55 -17.50 14.39 -32.92
CA LEU A 55 -17.50 15.49 -33.89
C LEU A 55 -17.80 15.03 -35.33
N MET A 56 -17.66 13.74 -35.63
CA MET A 56 -17.88 13.18 -36.96
C MET A 56 -19.23 13.67 -37.55
N PRO A 57 -19.26 14.25 -38.77
CA PRO A 57 -20.46 14.82 -39.33
C PRO A 57 -21.46 13.72 -39.71
N ILE A 58 -22.66 13.75 -39.11
CA ILE A 58 -23.74 12.79 -39.40
C ILE A 58 -24.98 13.58 -39.86
N PRO A 59 -25.40 13.45 -41.13
CA PRO A 59 -26.54 14.20 -41.67
C PRO A 59 -27.89 13.85 -41.02
N ARG A 60 -28.12 12.56 -40.74
CA ARG A 60 -29.40 12.07 -40.20
C ARG A 60 -29.49 12.34 -38.70
N TYR A 61 -30.54 13.04 -38.29
CA TYR A 61 -30.77 13.40 -36.89
C TYR A 61 -30.97 12.19 -35.96
N SER A 62 -31.58 11.10 -36.46
CA SER A 62 -31.74 9.85 -35.70
C SER A 62 -30.40 9.19 -35.38
N LEU A 63 -29.49 9.12 -36.35
CA LEU A 63 -28.14 8.59 -36.17
C LEU A 63 -27.31 9.46 -35.22
N HIS A 64 -27.50 10.78 -35.27
CA HIS A 64 -26.89 11.70 -34.31
C HIS A 64 -27.36 11.44 -32.87
N ARG A 65 -28.66 11.16 -32.64
CA ARG A 65 -29.18 10.78 -31.32
C ARG A 65 -28.65 9.41 -30.87
N LEU A 66 -28.66 8.43 -31.78
CA LEU A 66 -28.12 7.09 -31.51
C LEU A 66 -26.64 7.15 -31.10
N ARG A 67 -25.84 7.99 -31.77
CA ARG A 67 -24.44 8.22 -31.39
C ARG A 67 -24.31 8.64 -29.93
N HIS A 68 -25.14 9.55 -29.44
CA HIS A 68 -25.05 9.98 -28.04
C HIS A 68 -25.46 8.89 -27.07
N TRP A 69 -26.45 8.06 -27.41
CA TRP A 69 -26.79 6.88 -26.61
C TRP A 69 -25.64 5.87 -26.52
N ILE A 70 -24.91 5.67 -27.62
CA ILE A 70 -23.70 4.83 -27.64
C ILE A 70 -22.53 5.52 -26.93
N ALA A 71 -22.41 6.84 -27.06
CA ALA A 71 -21.34 7.61 -26.46
C ALA A 71 -21.44 7.66 -24.93
N LEU A 72 -22.64 7.57 -24.33
CA LEU A 72 -22.81 7.55 -22.88
C LEU A 72 -22.03 6.42 -22.19
N PRO A 73 -22.23 5.12 -22.52
CA PRO A 73 -21.47 4.05 -21.91
C PRO A 73 -19.98 4.11 -22.25
N ILE A 74 -19.61 4.49 -23.49
CA ILE A 74 -18.19 4.65 -23.89
C ILE A 74 -17.53 5.77 -23.09
N GLY A 75 -18.19 6.92 -22.95
CA GLY A 75 -17.70 8.07 -22.22
C GLY A 75 -17.57 7.78 -20.72
N PHE A 76 -18.51 7.03 -20.14
CA PHE A 76 -18.39 6.54 -18.77
C PHE A 76 -17.20 5.59 -18.61
N ALA A 77 -17.09 4.57 -19.47
CA ALA A 77 -15.97 3.63 -19.43
C ALA A 77 -14.61 4.33 -19.60
N LEU A 78 -14.51 5.28 -20.53
CA LEU A 78 -13.31 6.08 -20.73
C LEU A 78 -13.02 7.01 -19.55
N PHE A 79 -14.04 7.54 -18.88
CA PHE A 79 -13.85 8.34 -17.68
C PHE A 79 -13.33 7.48 -16.53
N TRP A 80 -13.92 6.31 -16.31
CA TRP A 80 -13.46 5.33 -15.33
C TRP A 80 -12.04 4.85 -15.62
N HIS A 81 -11.71 4.62 -16.90
CA HIS A 81 -10.35 4.23 -17.30
C HIS A 81 -9.31 5.33 -17.03
N ASP A 82 -9.71 6.61 -17.08
CA ASP A 82 -8.82 7.72 -16.73
C ASP A 82 -8.75 7.98 -15.21
N THR A 83 -9.62 7.38 -14.39
CA THR A 83 -9.54 7.54 -12.93
C THR A 83 -8.58 6.52 -12.33
N TRP A 84 -8.20 6.77 -11.09
CA TRP A 84 -7.39 5.87 -10.28
C TRP A 84 -8.21 4.78 -9.57
N LEU A 85 -9.51 4.68 -9.90
CA LEU A 85 -10.42 3.73 -9.25
C LEU A 85 -10.08 2.29 -9.64
N PRO A 86 -10.46 1.32 -8.80
CA PRO A 86 -10.22 -0.09 -9.09
C PRO A 86 -10.83 -0.47 -10.45
N GLY A 87 -10.04 -1.16 -11.27
CA GLY A 87 -10.53 -1.73 -12.53
C GLY A 87 -11.60 -2.80 -12.28
N PRO A 88 -12.44 -3.12 -13.27
CA PRO A 88 -13.42 -4.20 -13.17
C PRO A 88 -12.79 -5.53 -12.77
N GLU A 89 -11.55 -5.82 -13.21
CA GLU A 89 -10.82 -7.03 -12.80
C GLU A 89 -10.46 -7.02 -11.32
N SER A 90 -10.07 -5.86 -10.76
CA SER A 90 -9.80 -5.73 -9.32
C SER A 90 -11.07 -5.99 -8.51
N ILE A 91 -12.18 -5.37 -8.91
CA ILE A 91 -13.49 -5.55 -8.27
C ILE A 91 -13.97 -7.00 -8.39
N MET A 92 -13.74 -7.65 -9.53
CA MET A 92 -14.15 -9.04 -9.76
C MET A 92 -13.26 -10.04 -9.02
N SER A 93 -11.94 -9.81 -8.97
CA SER A 93 -10.99 -10.63 -8.19
C SER A 93 -11.19 -10.50 -6.68
N GLN A 94 -11.63 -9.32 -6.21
CA GLN A 94 -12.08 -9.08 -4.84
C GLN A 94 -13.60 -9.27 -4.67
N GLY A 95 -14.31 -9.74 -5.69
CA GLY A 95 -15.78 -9.75 -5.71
C GLY A 95 -16.38 -10.66 -4.64
N SER A 96 -15.69 -11.75 -4.30
CA SER A 96 -16.04 -12.61 -3.16
C SER A 96 -15.81 -11.94 -1.81
N GLN A 97 -14.86 -11.01 -1.73
CA GLN A 97 -14.55 -10.24 -0.52
C GLN A 97 -15.58 -9.12 -0.32
N VAL A 98 -15.97 -8.42 -1.39
CA VAL A 98 -17.04 -7.40 -1.35
C VAL A 98 -18.40 -8.02 -1.00
N ALA A 99 -18.68 -9.24 -1.48
CA ALA A 99 -19.90 -9.97 -1.11
C ALA A 99 -19.97 -10.35 0.37
N GLY A 100 -18.82 -10.40 1.06
CA GLY A 100 -18.73 -10.64 2.50
C GLY A 100 -18.95 -9.39 3.36
N PHE A 101 -19.04 -8.19 2.76
CA PHE A 101 -19.24 -6.95 3.52
C PHE A 101 -20.66 -6.82 4.05
N SER A 102 -20.79 -6.29 5.27
CA SER A 102 -22.09 -5.90 5.81
C SER A 102 -22.72 -4.75 5.01
N THR A 103 -24.05 -4.73 4.93
CA THR A 103 -24.80 -3.67 4.21
C THR A 103 -24.50 -2.28 4.76
N ASP A 104 -24.37 -2.15 6.08
CA ASP A 104 -24.07 -0.87 6.73
C ASP A 104 -22.68 -0.37 6.34
N TYR A 105 -21.68 -1.27 6.26
CA TYR A 105 -20.34 -0.92 5.79
C TYR A 105 -20.33 -0.48 4.32
N LEU A 106 -21.12 -1.13 3.46
CA LEU A 106 -21.25 -0.72 2.06
C LEU A 106 -21.83 0.70 1.91
N ILE A 107 -22.83 1.05 2.73
CA ILE A 107 -23.41 2.41 2.73
C ILE A 107 -22.37 3.43 3.19
N ASP A 108 -21.67 3.14 4.30
CA ASP A 108 -20.61 4.02 4.82
C ASP A 108 -19.53 4.25 3.75
N LEU A 109 -19.06 3.19 3.10
CA LEU A 109 -18.08 3.28 2.01
C LEU A 109 -18.56 4.20 0.88
N VAL A 110 -19.78 4.00 0.36
CA VAL A 110 -20.35 4.83 -0.72
C VAL A 110 -20.44 6.30 -0.32
N THR A 111 -20.81 6.59 0.92
CA THR A 111 -20.89 7.98 1.40
C THR A 111 -19.53 8.64 1.53
N ARG A 112 -18.48 7.91 1.91
CA ARG A 112 -17.10 8.42 1.98
C ARG A 112 -16.52 8.81 0.62
N PHE A 113 -16.96 8.16 -0.46
CA PHE A 113 -16.59 8.55 -1.83
C PHE A 113 -17.17 9.91 -2.26
N ILE A 114 -18.18 10.44 -1.56
CA ILE A 114 -18.85 11.69 -1.90
C ILE A 114 -18.11 12.88 -1.26
N ASN A 115 -17.29 13.56 -2.06
CA ASN A 115 -16.72 14.85 -1.66
C ASN A 115 -17.65 16.01 -2.04
N TRP A 116 -18.35 16.58 -1.05
CA TRP A 116 -19.26 17.71 -1.25
C TRP A 116 -18.60 18.96 -1.83
N GLN A 117 -17.32 19.19 -1.55
CA GLN A 117 -16.57 20.31 -2.13
C GLN A 117 -16.35 20.08 -3.64
N MET A 118 -16.02 18.85 -4.06
CA MET A 118 -15.93 18.51 -5.48
C MET A 118 -17.28 18.66 -6.19
N ILE A 119 -18.37 18.24 -5.55
CA ILE A 119 -19.73 18.45 -6.10
C ILE A 119 -20.01 19.94 -6.26
N GLY A 120 -19.70 20.75 -5.26
CA GLY A 120 -19.80 22.21 -5.33
C GLY A 120 -18.97 22.80 -6.47
N ALA A 121 -17.72 22.35 -6.64
CA ALA A 121 -16.84 22.78 -7.72
C ALA A 121 -17.36 22.39 -9.11
N ILE A 122 -17.86 21.16 -9.27
CA ILE A 122 -18.50 20.68 -10.51
C ILE A 122 -19.75 21.50 -10.82
N PHE A 123 -20.56 21.85 -9.81
CA PHE A 123 -21.73 22.71 -9.98
C PHE A 123 -21.34 24.12 -10.42
N VAL A 124 -20.33 24.73 -9.80
CA VAL A 124 -19.79 26.04 -10.22
C VAL A 124 -19.27 25.97 -11.67
N LEU A 125 -18.55 24.90 -12.02
CA LEU A 125 -18.06 24.68 -13.38
C LEU A 125 -19.21 24.52 -14.38
N LEU A 126 -20.31 23.85 -13.99
CA LEU A 126 -21.50 23.69 -14.83
C LEU A 126 -22.15 25.04 -15.12
N VAL A 127 -22.35 25.87 -14.08
CA VAL A 127 -22.92 27.21 -14.23
C VAL A 127 -22.01 28.09 -15.09
N ALA A 128 -20.71 28.07 -14.85
CA ALA A 128 -19.73 28.82 -15.65
C ALA A 128 -19.74 28.38 -17.12
N TRP A 129 -19.80 27.08 -17.40
CA TRP A 129 -19.90 26.56 -18.76
C TRP A 129 -21.19 27.00 -19.45
N LEU A 130 -22.35 26.90 -18.77
CA LEU A 130 -23.63 27.34 -19.32
C LEU A 130 -23.63 28.84 -19.64
N PHE A 131 -23.07 29.67 -18.74
CA PHE A 131 -22.92 31.12 -18.92
C PHE A 131 -22.00 31.43 -20.11
N LEU A 132 -20.78 30.88 -20.14
CA LEU A 132 -19.79 31.15 -21.19
C LEU A 132 -20.21 30.63 -22.58
N SER A 133 -20.97 29.53 -22.63
CA SER A 133 -21.48 28.96 -23.88
C SER A 133 -22.40 29.89 -24.67
N GLN A 134 -22.89 30.98 -24.04
CA GLN A 134 -23.70 32.01 -24.68
C GLN A 134 -22.87 32.94 -25.58
N TRP A 135 -21.58 33.15 -25.28
CA TRP A 135 -20.71 34.04 -26.06
C TRP A 135 -19.62 33.30 -26.83
N ILE A 136 -19.20 32.14 -26.35
CA ILE A 136 -17.98 31.47 -26.82
C ILE A 136 -18.29 30.04 -27.29
N ARG A 137 -17.72 29.65 -28.43
CA ARG A 137 -17.74 28.25 -28.90
C ARG A 137 -16.74 27.40 -28.13
N VAL A 138 -17.14 26.93 -26.94
CA VAL A 138 -16.33 26.10 -26.03
C VAL A 138 -15.66 24.89 -26.71
N THR A 139 -16.31 24.30 -27.72
CA THR A 139 -15.77 23.16 -28.46
C THR A 139 -14.41 23.42 -29.11
N ILE A 140 -14.14 24.66 -29.53
CA ILE A 140 -12.84 25.02 -30.10
C ILE A 140 -11.74 24.84 -29.05
N PHE A 141 -11.98 25.31 -27.82
CA PHE A 141 -11.03 25.22 -26.72
C PHE A 141 -10.83 23.78 -26.27
N VAL A 142 -11.90 23.00 -26.16
CA VAL A 142 -11.81 21.57 -25.80
C VAL A 142 -10.94 20.80 -26.80
N VAL A 143 -11.20 20.97 -28.09
CA VAL A 143 -10.41 20.29 -29.14
C VAL A 143 -8.97 20.79 -29.13
N ALA A 144 -8.73 22.09 -28.99
CA ALA A 144 -7.39 22.66 -28.91
C ALA A 144 -6.59 22.07 -27.74
N ILE A 145 -7.19 21.96 -26.55
CA ILE A 145 -6.57 21.35 -25.36
C ILE A 145 -6.27 19.87 -25.62
N LEU A 146 -7.19 19.09 -26.20
CA LEU A 146 -6.94 17.68 -26.52
C LEU A 146 -5.79 17.51 -27.50
N VAL A 147 -5.75 18.31 -28.58
CA VAL A 147 -4.66 18.27 -29.55
C VAL A 147 -3.34 18.66 -28.89
N TRP A 148 -3.34 19.73 -28.09
CA TRP A 148 -2.17 20.17 -27.34
C TRP A 148 -1.62 19.09 -26.38
N LEU A 149 -2.49 18.45 -25.60
CA LEU A 149 -2.11 17.36 -24.70
C LEU A 149 -1.51 16.16 -25.46
N ASN A 150 -2.05 15.82 -26.64
CA ASN A 150 -1.48 14.77 -27.49
C ASN A 150 -0.10 15.17 -28.05
N VAL A 151 0.07 16.41 -28.49
CA VAL A 151 1.36 16.92 -28.96
C VAL A 151 2.41 16.87 -27.86
N LEU A 152 2.07 17.26 -26.63
CA LEU A 152 2.97 17.15 -25.47
C LEU A 152 3.40 15.70 -25.20
N THR A 153 2.50 14.72 -25.35
CA THR A 153 2.86 13.31 -25.17
C THR A 153 3.74 12.74 -26.29
N LEU A 154 3.58 13.22 -27.53
CA LEU A 154 4.36 12.76 -28.69
C LEU A 154 5.74 13.44 -28.78
N ALA A 155 5.85 14.70 -28.37
CA ALA A 155 7.09 15.49 -28.46
C ALA A 155 7.97 15.43 -27.19
N GLY A 156 7.49 14.77 -26.12
CA GLY A 156 8.15 14.76 -24.82
C GLY A 156 7.98 16.10 -24.05
N PRO A 157 8.17 16.11 -22.72
CA PRO A 157 7.87 17.26 -21.88
C PRO A 157 8.95 18.34 -22.02
N SER A 158 8.80 19.21 -23.00
CA SER A 158 9.62 20.43 -23.14
C SER A 158 8.98 21.65 -22.46
N PHE A 159 7.73 21.53 -21.98
CA PHE A 159 7.03 22.56 -21.20
C PHE A 159 6.22 21.93 -20.07
N SER A 160 6.66 22.16 -18.84
CA SER A 160 5.87 21.88 -17.64
C SER A 160 4.81 22.97 -17.47
N LEU A 161 3.53 22.60 -17.53
CA LEU A 161 2.37 23.47 -17.28
C LEU A 161 1.93 23.45 -15.80
N TRP A 162 2.75 22.87 -14.91
CA TRP A 162 2.49 22.95 -13.47
C TRP A 162 2.88 24.33 -12.95
N PRO A 163 2.08 24.94 -12.06
CA PRO A 163 2.56 26.01 -11.21
C PRO A 163 3.75 25.47 -10.42
N ALA A 164 4.95 25.94 -10.76
CA ALA A 164 6.12 25.74 -9.93
C ALA A 164 5.86 26.41 -8.57
N GLY A 165 5.59 25.60 -7.56
CA GLY A 165 5.69 26.02 -6.17
C GLY A 165 7.15 26.31 -5.85
N GLN A 166 7.51 27.58 -6.01
CA GLN A 166 8.73 28.29 -5.60
C GLN A 166 10.10 27.88 -6.19
N PRO A 167 10.96 28.88 -6.49
CA PRO A 167 12.27 28.67 -7.11
C PRO A 167 13.29 28.22 -6.07
N THR A 168 13.85 27.03 -6.24
CA THR A 168 15.18 26.73 -5.69
C THR A 168 16.20 27.02 -6.78
N THR A 169 17.05 28.00 -6.49
CA THR A 169 18.19 28.45 -7.27
C THR A 169 19.02 27.28 -7.79
N THR A 170 19.16 27.23 -9.12
CA THR A 170 20.23 26.51 -9.80
C THR A 170 21.58 27.04 -9.32
N VAL A 171 22.32 26.24 -8.57
CA VAL A 171 23.74 26.50 -8.29
C VAL A 171 24.54 25.94 -9.46
N THR A 172 24.97 26.84 -10.34
CA THR A 172 26.12 26.66 -11.22
C THR A 172 27.35 26.39 -10.36
N THR A 173 28.02 25.28 -10.60
CA THR A 173 29.32 24.98 -10.00
C THR A 173 30.39 25.90 -10.59
N THR A 174 30.88 26.84 -9.79
CA THR A 174 32.21 27.44 -9.97
C THR A 174 32.76 27.76 -8.59
N GLY A 175 34.00 27.33 -8.34
CA GLY A 175 34.55 27.13 -7.00
C GLY A 175 34.67 28.37 -6.11
N GLY A 176 34.63 28.13 -4.80
CA GLY A 176 34.92 29.11 -3.75
C GLY A 176 34.44 28.62 -2.39
N ASN A 177 35.37 28.46 -1.44
CA ASN A 177 35.15 28.00 -0.06
C ASN A 177 34.07 28.81 0.70
N ALA A 178 33.11 28.13 1.35
CA ALA A 178 32.76 28.27 2.78
C ALA A 178 31.40 27.60 3.13
N ALA A 179 31.49 26.61 4.04
CA ALA A 179 30.50 26.11 5.01
C ALA A 179 29.03 25.87 4.59
N ALA A 180 28.71 24.60 4.31
CA ALA A 180 27.36 24.05 4.43
C ALA A 180 27.25 23.25 5.75
N THR A 181 26.28 23.58 6.59
CA THR A 181 25.86 22.74 7.72
C THR A 181 24.93 21.66 7.20
N VAL A 182 25.43 20.43 7.30
CA VAL A 182 24.89 19.17 6.82
C VAL A 182 24.04 18.53 7.91
N ALA A 183 22.88 18.00 7.55
CA ALA A 183 22.26 16.85 8.22
C ALA A 183 21.93 15.80 7.14
N ALA A 184 22.98 15.30 6.50
CA ALA A 184 22.98 14.01 5.84
C ALA A 184 23.04 12.96 6.94
N ALA A 185 21.98 12.16 7.07
CA ALA A 185 22.04 10.93 7.85
C ALA A 185 23.03 9.99 7.13
N GLY A 186 24.20 9.86 7.73
CA GLY A 186 25.27 8.98 7.27
C GLY A 186 24.92 7.52 7.53
N GLY A 187 24.40 6.87 6.50
CA GLY A 187 24.64 5.46 6.26
C GLY A 187 25.09 5.34 4.81
N THR A 188 26.36 5.01 4.58
CA THR A 188 26.75 4.48 3.27
C THR A 188 25.85 3.28 2.99
N PRO A 189 25.08 3.24 1.89
CA PRO A 189 24.38 2.02 1.48
C PRO A 189 25.44 0.92 1.45
N VAL A 190 25.14 -0.26 2.01
CA VAL A 190 25.98 -1.42 1.73
C VAL A 190 25.94 -1.59 0.21
N VAL A 191 27.03 -1.24 -0.45
CA VAL A 191 27.15 -1.24 -1.91
C VAL A 191 26.90 -2.67 -2.39
N GLY A 192 25.67 -2.97 -2.83
CA GLY A 192 25.30 -4.31 -3.32
C GLY A 192 23.84 -4.72 -3.08
N ASP A 193 23.16 -4.18 -2.07
CA ASP A 193 21.83 -4.69 -1.69
C ASP A 193 20.68 -4.14 -2.55
N MET A 194 20.77 -2.88 -2.99
CA MET A 194 19.74 -2.23 -3.82
C MET A 194 20.29 -1.94 -5.23
N PRO A 195 19.57 -2.32 -6.30
CA PRO A 195 20.00 -2.01 -7.66
C PRO A 195 20.05 -0.49 -7.91
N ALA A 196 21.12 -0.02 -8.57
CA ALA A 196 21.33 1.41 -8.84
C ALA A 196 20.25 2.01 -9.77
N GLN A 197 19.96 3.30 -9.57
CA GLN A 197 18.89 4.04 -10.26
C GLN A 197 19.44 5.24 -11.04
N THR A 198 20.38 5.00 -11.97
CA THR A 198 21.07 6.07 -12.70
C THR A 198 20.42 6.43 -14.04
N ALA A 199 19.63 5.53 -14.62
CA ALA A 199 18.99 5.76 -15.91
C ALA A 199 17.78 6.71 -15.79
N PRO A 200 17.36 7.40 -16.87
CA PRO A 200 16.14 8.21 -16.83
C PRO A 200 14.90 7.37 -16.52
N PRO A 201 13.89 7.88 -15.78
CA PRO A 201 12.72 7.13 -15.36
C PRO A 201 11.68 6.96 -16.49
N THR A 202 12.04 6.23 -17.53
CA THR A 202 11.13 5.80 -18.62
C THR A 202 10.48 4.46 -18.26
N THR A 203 9.30 4.14 -18.82
CA THR A 203 8.65 2.83 -18.62
C THR A 203 9.62 1.67 -18.83
N ALA A 204 10.42 1.71 -19.90
CA ALA A 204 11.40 0.67 -20.21
C ALA A 204 12.47 0.51 -19.13
N ASN A 205 13.03 1.62 -18.63
CA ASN A 205 14.07 1.59 -17.60
C ASN A 205 13.52 1.18 -16.23
N LEU A 206 12.29 1.57 -15.89
CA LEU A 206 11.64 1.18 -14.64
C LEU A 206 11.26 -0.32 -14.66
N ASN A 207 10.78 -0.83 -15.80
CA ASN A 207 10.58 -2.27 -15.98
C ASN A 207 11.89 -3.06 -15.87
N ALA A 208 12.98 -2.56 -16.48
CA ALA A 208 14.29 -3.19 -16.39
C ALA A 208 14.85 -3.17 -14.96
N TRP A 209 14.70 -2.05 -14.25
CA TRP A 209 15.11 -1.93 -12.85
C TRP A 209 14.33 -2.89 -11.96
N LEU A 210 13.01 -2.99 -12.12
CA LEU A 210 12.18 -3.92 -11.36
C LEU A 210 12.56 -5.39 -11.63
N SER A 211 12.84 -5.74 -12.89
CA SER A 211 13.34 -7.08 -13.23
C SER A 211 14.69 -7.37 -12.59
N ASN A 212 15.62 -6.39 -12.60
CA ASN A 212 16.91 -6.50 -11.93
C ASN A 212 16.78 -6.64 -10.41
N PHE A 213 15.81 -5.95 -9.81
CA PHE A 213 15.47 -6.09 -8.39
C PHE A 213 15.07 -7.54 -8.08
N TYR A 214 14.12 -8.14 -8.80
CA TYR A 214 13.76 -9.54 -8.57
C TYR A 214 14.93 -10.52 -8.80
N ASN A 215 15.76 -10.27 -9.81
CA ASN A 215 16.93 -11.10 -10.09
C ASN A 215 17.99 -11.02 -8.98
N ALA A 216 18.10 -9.88 -8.30
CA ALA A 216 18.96 -9.71 -7.14
C ALA A 216 18.35 -10.39 -5.90
N GLU A 217 17.08 -10.10 -5.61
CA GLU A 217 16.35 -10.66 -4.46
C GLU A 217 16.25 -12.18 -4.49
N ALA A 218 16.07 -12.80 -5.67
CA ALA A 218 16.04 -14.25 -5.82
C ALA A 218 17.33 -14.96 -5.37
N LYS A 219 18.44 -14.23 -5.22
CA LYS A 219 19.73 -14.76 -4.74
C LYS A 219 19.94 -14.56 -3.24
N ARG A 220 19.10 -13.74 -2.58
CA ARG A 220 19.25 -13.38 -1.18
C ARG A 220 18.55 -14.38 -0.29
N LYS A 221 19.22 -14.74 0.81
CA LYS A 221 18.68 -15.62 1.84
C LYS A 221 19.32 -15.34 3.19
N SER A 222 18.53 -15.45 4.25
CA SER A 222 19.02 -15.56 5.61
C SER A 222 19.45 -17.00 5.85
N THR A 223 20.72 -17.22 6.20
CA THR A 223 21.27 -18.59 6.32
C THR A 223 21.19 -19.04 7.77
N PHE A 224 20.30 -19.99 8.04
CA PHE A 224 20.18 -20.64 9.34
C PHE A 224 21.27 -21.70 9.53
N PRO A 225 21.78 -21.90 10.76
CA PRO A 225 22.72 -22.97 11.03
C PRO A 225 22.05 -24.34 10.88
N SER A 226 22.83 -25.40 10.64
CA SER A 226 22.30 -26.77 10.58
C SER A 226 21.89 -27.32 11.94
N ALA A 227 22.46 -26.79 13.03
CA ALA A 227 22.14 -27.12 14.41
C ALA A 227 22.54 -25.96 15.33
N LEU A 228 21.86 -25.82 16.47
CA LEU A 228 22.27 -24.88 17.51
C LEU A 228 23.48 -25.43 18.29
N PRO A 229 24.36 -24.56 18.83
CA PRO A 229 25.44 -25.01 19.68
C PRO A 229 24.90 -25.63 20.97
N ALA A 230 25.67 -26.55 21.59
CA ALA A 230 25.22 -27.28 22.76
C ALA A 230 24.93 -26.40 24.00
N ASP A 231 25.53 -25.22 24.05
CA ASP A 231 25.33 -24.21 25.10
C ASP A 231 24.25 -23.17 24.74
N ALA A 232 23.50 -23.37 23.65
CA ALA A 232 22.43 -22.47 23.23
C ALA A 232 21.34 -22.38 24.30
N GLN A 233 20.97 -21.15 24.64
CA GLN A 233 19.94 -20.83 25.62
C GLN A 233 18.56 -20.84 24.96
N PRO A 234 17.59 -21.55 25.54
CA PRO A 234 16.23 -21.52 25.03
C PRO A 234 15.55 -20.17 25.23
N PHE A 235 14.68 -19.80 24.29
CA PHE A 235 13.85 -18.60 24.34
C PHE A 235 12.64 -18.76 23.40
N GLU A 236 11.69 -17.86 23.52
CA GLU A 236 10.46 -17.83 22.73
C GLU A 236 10.48 -16.67 21.74
N LEU A 237 10.08 -16.92 20.49
CA LEU A 237 9.83 -15.89 19.50
C LEU A 237 8.31 -15.66 19.39
N LEU A 238 7.86 -14.42 19.60
CA LEU A 238 6.48 -14.01 19.37
C LEU A 238 6.44 -12.95 18.27
N VAL A 239 5.90 -13.31 17.11
CA VAL A 239 5.70 -12.39 15.98
C VAL A 239 4.25 -11.89 16.01
N ILE A 240 4.06 -10.59 16.25
CA ILE A 240 2.76 -9.92 16.30
C ILE A 240 2.55 -9.19 14.97
N ASN A 241 1.76 -9.80 14.09
CA ASN A 241 1.41 -9.30 12.76
C ASN A 241 0.08 -8.52 12.80
N ILE A 242 0.15 -7.20 12.65
CA ILE A 242 -0.99 -6.30 12.90
C ILE A 242 -1.57 -5.80 11.57
N CYS A 243 -2.85 -6.01 11.34
CA CYS A 243 -3.53 -5.44 10.18
C CYS A 243 -3.77 -3.93 10.35
N SER A 244 -3.63 -3.16 9.27
CA SER A 244 -4.08 -1.76 9.16
C SER A 244 -3.36 -0.75 10.09
N LEU A 245 -2.03 -0.79 10.10
CA LEU A 245 -1.17 0.11 10.87
C LEU A 245 0.08 0.53 10.07
N SER A 246 0.19 1.82 9.77
CA SER A 246 1.36 2.46 9.16
C SER A 246 1.82 3.68 9.96
N TRP A 247 3.01 4.21 9.67
CA TRP A 247 3.45 5.48 10.25
C TRP A 247 2.48 6.62 9.93
N SER A 248 1.95 6.65 8.70
CA SER A 248 0.95 7.63 8.29
C SER A 248 -0.35 7.55 9.09
N ASP A 249 -0.79 6.35 9.48
CA ASP A 249 -2.00 6.17 10.28
C ASP A 249 -1.79 6.62 11.72
N ILE A 250 -0.63 6.31 12.31
CA ILE A 250 -0.26 6.74 13.67
C ILE A 250 -0.18 8.26 13.75
N GLU A 251 0.43 8.90 12.74
CA GLU A 251 0.49 10.36 12.64
C GLU A 251 -0.92 10.96 12.53
N ALA A 252 -1.75 10.43 11.63
CA ALA A 252 -3.12 10.91 11.43
C ALA A 252 -4.02 10.70 12.67
N ALA A 253 -3.79 9.64 13.45
CA ALA A 253 -4.47 9.40 14.72
C ALA A 253 -3.92 10.26 15.88
N GLY A 254 -2.75 10.88 15.71
CA GLY A 254 -2.06 11.63 16.75
C GLY A 254 -1.56 10.74 17.87
N LEU A 255 -0.99 9.58 17.53
CA LEU A 255 -0.50 8.55 18.46
C LEU A 255 1.03 8.34 18.39
N MET A 256 1.77 9.26 17.75
CA MET A 256 3.23 9.19 17.63
C MET A 256 3.95 9.23 18.98
N SER A 257 3.32 9.80 20.01
CA SER A 257 3.87 9.92 21.37
C SER A 257 3.35 8.84 22.33
N HIS A 258 2.75 7.76 21.81
CA HIS A 258 2.30 6.65 22.66
C HIS A 258 3.50 5.96 23.34
N PRO A 259 3.43 5.61 24.65
CA PRO A 259 4.56 5.00 25.38
C PRO A 259 5.13 3.73 24.75
N LEU A 260 4.27 2.87 24.18
CA LEU A 260 4.63 1.66 23.44
C LEU A 260 5.87 1.84 22.55
N TRP A 261 5.93 2.92 21.75
CA TRP A 261 7.04 3.15 20.80
C TRP A 261 8.38 3.32 21.49
N SER A 262 8.39 3.88 22.71
CA SER A 262 9.60 4.08 23.50
C SER A 262 10.08 2.84 24.24
N HIS A 263 9.26 1.77 24.29
CA HIS A 263 9.58 0.56 25.05
C HIS A 263 10.30 -0.51 24.21
N PHE A 264 10.38 -0.36 22.88
CA PHE A 264 11.15 -1.25 22.02
C PHE A 264 12.67 -1.10 22.22
N ASP A 265 13.42 -2.17 21.96
CA ASP A 265 14.88 -2.11 21.92
C ASP A 265 15.38 -1.67 20.54
N ILE A 266 14.68 -2.09 19.48
CA ILE A 266 14.99 -1.76 18.07
C ILE A 266 13.72 -1.26 17.40
N GLU A 267 13.83 -0.17 16.64
CA GLU A 267 12.74 0.43 15.89
C GLU A 267 13.17 0.70 14.45
N PHE A 268 12.41 0.20 13.47
CA PHE A 268 12.63 0.51 12.06
C PHE A 268 11.77 1.71 11.64
N LYS A 269 12.41 2.73 11.06
CA LYS A 269 11.72 3.93 10.57
C LYS A 269 11.38 3.89 9.08
N ASN A 270 12.04 3.03 8.31
CA ASN A 270 11.84 2.89 6.87
C ASN A 270 11.63 1.42 6.50
N PHE A 271 10.60 0.78 7.07
CA PHE A 271 10.28 -0.62 6.82
C PHE A 271 9.13 -0.74 5.82
N ASN A 272 9.42 -1.34 4.67
CA ASN A 272 8.43 -1.54 3.61
C ASN A 272 7.77 -2.92 3.75
N SER A 273 6.44 -2.93 3.93
CA SER A 273 5.64 -4.15 3.98
C SER A 273 5.46 -4.84 2.61
N ALA A 274 5.87 -4.17 1.53
CA ALA A 274 5.86 -4.66 0.15
C ALA A 274 4.49 -5.02 -0.45
N THR A 275 3.40 -4.70 0.24
CA THR A 275 2.01 -4.94 -0.21
C THR A 275 1.05 -4.19 0.69
N SER A 276 -0.14 -3.88 0.19
CA SER A 276 -1.24 -3.31 1.00
C SER A 276 -2.40 -4.28 1.20
N TYR A 277 -2.19 -5.56 0.90
CA TYR A 277 -3.14 -6.66 1.15
C TYR A 277 -2.64 -7.61 2.25
N SER A 278 -3.54 -7.97 3.18
CA SER A 278 -3.28 -8.79 4.37
C SER A 278 -2.70 -10.17 4.06
N GLY A 279 -3.35 -10.94 3.18
CA GLY A 279 -2.90 -12.28 2.80
C GLY A 279 -1.47 -12.27 2.24
N PRO A 280 -1.19 -11.50 1.18
CA PRO A 280 0.18 -11.28 0.69
C PRO A 280 1.16 -10.82 1.77
N ALA A 281 0.77 -9.92 2.69
CA ALA A 281 1.66 -9.43 3.75
C ALA A 281 2.09 -10.56 4.69
N ALA A 282 1.12 -11.38 5.14
CA ALA A 282 1.38 -12.55 5.96
C ALA A 282 2.27 -13.58 5.24
N ILE A 283 2.02 -13.85 3.95
CA ILE A 283 2.87 -14.77 3.15
C ILE A 283 4.30 -14.22 3.06
N ARG A 284 4.48 -12.93 2.79
CA ARG A 284 5.81 -12.29 2.70
C ARG A 284 6.57 -12.39 4.02
N LEU A 285 5.91 -12.16 5.14
CA LEU A 285 6.49 -12.31 6.48
C LEU A 285 6.83 -13.77 6.80
N LEU A 286 5.94 -14.73 6.50
CA LEU A 286 6.21 -16.14 6.72
C LEU A 286 7.36 -16.65 5.84
N ARG A 287 7.57 -16.04 4.67
CA ARG A 287 8.68 -16.29 3.73
C ARG A 287 9.88 -15.35 3.92
N ALA A 288 10.01 -14.71 5.08
CA ALA A 288 11.03 -13.70 5.36
C ALA A 288 12.49 -14.15 5.17
N SER A 289 12.78 -15.46 5.11
CA SER A 289 14.16 -15.95 5.04
C SER A 289 14.76 -15.92 3.63
N CYS A 290 14.01 -15.46 2.63
CA CYS A 290 14.49 -15.21 1.27
C CYS A 290 14.22 -13.76 0.85
N GLY A 291 14.91 -13.30 -0.19
CA GLY A 291 14.64 -12.00 -0.79
C GLY A 291 13.23 -11.88 -1.37
N GLN A 292 12.79 -10.65 -1.55
CA GLN A 292 11.45 -10.29 -1.99
C GLN A 292 11.11 -10.86 -3.38
N THR A 293 9.99 -11.56 -3.47
CA THR A 293 9.42 -12.06 -4.73
C THR A 293 8.30 -11.15 -5.25
N SER A 294 7.95 -11.31 -6.53
CA SER A 294 6.77 -10.68 -7.13
C SER A 294 5.47 -11.19 -6.51
N HIS A 295 4.38 -10.43 -6.64
CA HIS A 295 3.06 -10.83 -6.12
C HIS A 295 2.62 -12.21 -6.65
N THR A 296 2.78 -12.46 -7.95
CA THR A 296 2.44 -13.76 -8.57
C THR A 296 3.21 -14.93 -7.95
N ASN A 297 4.48 -14.72 -7.61
CA ASN A 297 5.33 -15.77 -7.06
C ASN A 297 5.05 -16.06 -5.57
N LEU A 298 4.29 -15.23 -4.86
CA LEU A 298 3.79 -15.56 -3.51
C LEU A 298 2.86 -16.77 -3.53
N TYR A 299 2.10 -16.93 -4.61
CA TYR A 299 1.14 -18.02 -4.78
C TYR A 299 1.73 -19.24 -5.49
N GLN A 300 3.04 -19.25 -5.72
CA GLN A 300 3.79 -20.42 -6.15
C GLN A 300 4.58 -21.01 -4.97
N PRO A 301 4.95 -22.31 -5.01
CA PRO A 301 5.84 -22.90 -4.02
C PRO A 301 7.18 -22.16 -3.96
N ALA A 302 7.61 -21.79 -2.74
CA ALA A 302 8.96 -21.32 -2.48
C ALA A 302 9.88 -22.46 -2.06
N ASN A 303 11.19 -22.21 -2.05
CA ASN A 303 12.15 -23.12 -1.43
C ASN A 303 11.83 -23.24 0.08
N ASN A 304 11.95 -24.44 0.64
CA ASN A 304 11.70 -24.74 2.06
C ASN A 304 12.54 -23.86 3.01
N ASP A 305 13.72 -23.40 2.59
CA ASP A 305 14.57 -22.54 3.40
C ASP A 305 14.11 -21.07 3.43
N CYS A 306 13.05 -20.71 2.68
CA CYS A 306 12.47 -19.37 2.74
C CYS A 306 11.49 -19.19 3.91
N TYR A 307 10.89 -20.28 4.39
CA TYR A 307 9.88 -20.23 5.45
C TYR A 307 10.54 -20.05 6.82
N LEU A 308 10.36 -18.88 7.42
CA LEU A 308 10.99 -18.50 8.70
C LEU A 308 10.66 -19.51 9.81
N PHE A 309 9.38 -19.83 9.97
CA PHE A 309 8.93 -20.74 11.03
C PHE A 309 9.38 -22.18 10.79
N ASP A 310 9.52 -22.64 9.55
CA ASP A 310 10.03 -23.99 9.26
C ASP A 310 11.53 -24.08 9.56
N ASN A 311 12.29 -23.03 9.25
CA ASN A 311 13.69 -22.94 9.63
C ASN A 311 13.88 -22.97 11.16
N LEU A 312 13.01 -22.29 11.90
CA LEU A 312 12.98 -22.33 13.36
C LEU A 312 12.60 -23.73 13.88
N SER A 313 11.62 -24.39 13.25
CA SER A 313 11.19 -25.74 13.61
C SER A 313 12.31 -26.77 13.45
N LYS A 314 13.11 -26.69 12.36
CA LYS A 314 14.32 -27.51 12.17
C LYS A 314 15.34 -27.35 13.30
N LEU A 315 15.33 -26.23 14.02
CA LEU A 315 16.19 -25.92 15.16
C LEU A 315 15.54 -26.17 16.53
N GLY A 316 14.37 -26.82 16.55
CA GLY A 316 13.69 -27.24 17.77
C GLY A 316 12.73 -26.21 18.38
N PHE A 317 12.36 -25.15 17.65
CA PHE A 317 11.29 -24.25 18.09
C PHE A 317 9.92 -24.85 17.77
N THR A 318 9.10 -25.09 18.79
CA THR A 318 7.69 -25.48 18.59
C THR A 318 6.94 -24.34 17.89
N GLN A 319 6.29 -24.61 16.77
CA GLN A 319 5.48 -23.61 16.07
C GLN A 319 4.11 -23.45 16.75
N HIS A 320 3.64 -22.22 16.89
CA HIS A 320 2.25 -21.94 17.26
C HIS A 320 1.61 -20.92 16.32
N LEU A 321 0.29 -21.05 16.12
CA LEU A 321 -0.54 -20.14 15.35
C LEU A 321 -1.65 -19.59 16.22
N MET A 322 -1.71 -18.28 16.40
CA MET A 322 -2.86 -17.61 17.04
C MET A 322 -3.40 -16.47 16.18
N MET A 323 -4.69 -16.20 16.32
CA MET A 323 -5.36 -15.10 15.64
C MET A 323 -6.35 -14.40 16.58
N GLY A 324 -6.47 -13.08 16.46
CA GLY A 324 -7.48 -12.26 17.13
C GLY A 324 -8.84 -12.30 16.42
N HIS A 325 -9.02 -13.23 15.48
CA HIS A 325 -10.19 -13.41 14.62
C HIS A 325 -10.19 -14.85 14.06
N ASN A 326 -11.22 -15.24 13.31
CA ASN A 326 -11.36 -16.62 12.80
C ASN A 326 -10.57 -16.93 11.50
N GLY A 327 -9.92 -15.94 10.90
CA GLY A 327 -9.18 -16.05 9.64
C GLY A 327 -9.98 -16.45 8.39
N GLN A 328 -11.32 -16.41 8.42
CA GLN A 328 -12.16 -16.87 7.30
C GLN A 328 -12.27 -15.85 6.17
N PHE A 329 -12.39 -14.56 6.51
CA PHE A 329 -12.54 -13.52 5.51
C PHE A 329 -11.37 -13.50 4.51
N GLY A 330 -11.70 -13.34 3.23
CA GLY A 330 -10.71 -13.36 2.14
C GLY A 330 -9.93 -14.67 2.00
N GLY A 331 -10.27 -15.72 2.76
CA GLY A 331 -9.48 -16.95 2.83
C GLY A 331 -8.15 -16.75 3.55
N PHE A 332 -8.01 -15.79 4.47
CA PHE A 332 -6.74 -15.45 5.10
C PHE A 332 -6.02 -16.65 5.74
N LEU A 333 -6.69 -17.42 6.60
CA LEU A 333 -6.11 -18.61 7.24
C LEU A 333 -5.71 -19.68 6.20
N LYS A 334 -6.45 -19.76 5.09
CA LYS A 334 -6.12 -20.66 3.98
C LYS A 334 -4.82 -20.22 3.30
N GLU A 335 -4.65 -18.93 3.01
CA GLU A 335 -3.39 -18.39 2.43
C GLU A 335 -2.20 -18.56 3.38
N VAL A 336 -2.39 -18.31 4.68
CA VAL A 336 -1.37 -18.54 5.72
C VAL A 336 -0.90 -19.99 5.75
N ARG A 337 -1.82 -20.94 5.57
CA ARG A 337 -1.50 -22.38 5.48
C ARG A 337 -0.86 -22.74 4.14
N GLU A 338 -1.56 -22.52 3.03
CA GLU A 338 -1.17 -23.03 1.71
C GLU A 338 0.05 -22.31 1.12
N ASN A 339 0.16 -21.00 1.32
CA ASN A 339 1.22 -20.18 0.73
C ASN A 339 2.26 -19.76 1.77
N GLY A 340 1.84 -19.54 3.02
CA GLY A 340 2.72 -19.20 4.13
C GLY A 340 3.40 -20.40 4.80
N GLY A 341 2.94 -21.63 4.54
CA GLY A 341 3.55 -22.86 5.09
C GLY A 341 3.20 -23.16 6.56
N MET A 342 2.40 -22.32 7.22
CA MET A 342 2.06 -22.49 8.64
C MET A 342 0.97 -23.56 8.82
N GLN A 343 1.38 -24.81 9.05
CA GLN A 343 0.46 -25.96 9.17
C GLN A 343 -0.03 -26.23 10.60
N THR A 344 0.52 -25.55 11.61
CA THR A 344 0.08 -25.74 13.00
C THR A 344 -1.39 -25.35 13.17
N GLU A 345 -2.08 -26.09 14.04
CA GLU A 345 -3.46 -25.79 14.40
C GLU A 345 -3.60 -24.40 15.03
N LEU A 346 -4.71 -23.74 14.71
CA LEU A 346 -5.05 -22.47 15.33
C LEU A 346 -5.33 -22.72 16.83
N MET A 347 -4.68 -21.94 17.69
CA MET A 347 -4.92 -22.00 19.14
C MET A 347 -6.42 -21.84 19.45
N ASP A 348 -6.89 -22.54 20.48
CA ASP A 348 -8.31 -22.52 20.85
C ASP A 348 -8.80 -21.10 21.16
N GLN A 349 -9.90 -20.71 20.50
CA GLN A 349 -10.54 -19.41 20.64
C GLN A 349 -11.83 -19.46 21.48
N THR A 350 -12.17 -20.63 22.03
CA THR A 350 -13.39 -20.82 22.81
C THR A 350 -13.40 -19.91 24.04
N ASN A 351 -14.54 -19.25 24.30
CA ASN A 351 -14.74 -18.32 25.42
C ASN A 351 -13.82 -17.08 25.45
N LEU A 352 -13.16 -16.72 24.34
CA LEU A 352 -12.49 -15.43 24.26
C LEU A 352 -13.53 -14.29 24.18
N PRO A 353 -13.35 -13.18 24.93
CA PRO A 353 -14.21 -12.01 24.82
C PRO A 353 -14.16 -11.40 23.43
N VAL A 354 -15.32 -11.03 22.88
CA VAL A 354 -15.45 -10.36 21.58
C VAL A 354 -15.62 -8.86 21.83
N ILE A 355 -14.66 -8.05 21.35
CA ILE A 355 -14.65 -6.59 21.56
C ILE A 355 -15.16 -5.81 20.35
N LEU A 356 -14.99 -6.38 19.16
CA LEU A 356 -15.45 -5.81 17.89
C LEU A 356 -16.05 -6.94 17.05
N LEU A 357 -16.93 -6.56 16.14
CA LEU A 357 -17.31 -7.38 15.00
C LEU A 357 -16.58 -6.86 13.77
N GLY A 358 -16.06 -7.79 12.98
CA GLY A 358 -15.45 -7.53 11.69
C GLY A 358 -16.45 -6.90 10.73
N PHE A 359 -15.94 -6.34 9.64
CA PHE A 359 -16.77 -5.82 8.54
C PHE A 359 -17.63 -6.91 7.86
N ASP A 360 -17.29 -8.19 8.05
CA ASP A 360 -18.05 -9.38 7.66
C ASP A 360 -18.96 -9.95 8.77
N GLY A 361 -19.00 -9.29 9.93
CA GLY A 361 -19.76 -9.71 11.12
C GLY A 361 -19.09 -10.80 11.97
N SER A 362 -17.90 -11.27 11.59
CA SER A 362 -17.15 -12.26 12.37
C SER A 362 -16.57 -11.65 13.67
N PRO A 363 -16.32 -12.45 14.72
CA PRO A 363 -15.78 -11.92 15.97
C PRO A 363 -14.33 -11.46 15.85
N VAL A 364 -14.03 -10.32 16.46
CA VAL A 364 -12.67 -9.85 16.75
C VAL A 364 -12.48 -9.87 18.27
N TYR A 365 -11.54 -10.70 18.70
CA TYR A 365 -11.30 -11.00 20.11
C TYR A 365 -10.47 -9.92 20.79
N ASP A 366 -10.61 -9.82 22.11
CA ASP A 366 -9.78 -8.95 22.95
C ASP A 366 -8.32 -9.43 22.92
N ASP A 367 -7.40 -8.55 22.50
CA ASP A 367 -5.99 -8.89 22.34
C ASP A 367 -5.33 -9.28 23.67
N THR A 368 -5.72 -8.65 24.78
CA THR A 368 -5.25 -9.02 26.13
C THR A 368 -5.62 -10.47 26.45
N ALA A 369 -6.87 -10.87 26.18
CA ALA A 369 -7.33 -12.23 26.42
C ALA A 369 -6.62 -13.27 25.53
N VAL A 370 -6.34 -12.94 24.27
CA VAL A 370 -5.60 -13.81 23.34
C VAL A 370 -4.15 -13.99 23.82
N LEU A 371 -3.48 -12.90 24.19
CA LEU A 371 -2.09 -12.91 24.66
C LEU A 371 -1.94 -13.63 26.01
N ASN A 372 -2.89 -13.45 26.93
CA ASN A 372 -2.92 -14.19 28.19
C ASN A 372 -3.12 -15.70 27.96
N ARG A 373 -3.97 -16.08 27.00
CA ARG A 373 -4.12 -17.49 26.62
C ARG A 373 -2.83 -18.07 26.05
N TRP A 374 -2.11 -17.30 25.25
CA TRP A 374 -0.80 -17.71 24.75
C TRP A 374 0.19 -17.96 25.89
N LEU A 375 0.23 -17.10 26.91
CA LEU A 375 1.04 -17.33 28.11
C LEU A 375 0.66 -18.65 28.80
N ASP A 376 -0.64 -18.89 29.03
CA ASP A 376 -1.14 -20.10 29.69
C ASP A 376 -0.83 -21.39 28.92
N VAL A 377 -0.85 -21.34 27.58
CA VAL A 377 -0.57 -22.50 26.71
C VAL A 377 0.93 -22.77 26.68
N THR A 378 1.74 -21.74 26.44
CA THR A 378 3.20 -21.89 26.30
C THR A 378 3.93 -22.09 27.63
N GLU A 379 3.35 -21.70 28.77
CA GLU A 379 3.89 -22.08 30.10
C GLU A 379 3.80 -23.59 30.35
N LYS A 380 2.78 -24.25 29.80
CA LYS A 380 2.57 -25.69 29.97
C LYS A 380 3.44 -26.52 29.03
N ASP A 381 3.92 -25.91 27.95
CA ASP A 381 4.86 -26.55 27.05
C ASP A 381 6.23 -26.66 27.73
N LYS A 382 6.58 -27.90 28.10
CA LYS A 382 7.91 -28.24 28.66
C LYS A 382 9.06 -28.01 27.67
N ASN A 383 8.74 -27.65 26.42
CA ASN A 383 9.71 -27.26 25.40
C ASN A 383 10.13 -25.82 25.63
N THR A 384 11.42 -25.63 25.83
CA THR A 384 11.99 -24.34 26.21
C THR A 384 12.15 -23.37 25.02
N ARG A 385 11.83 -23.80 23.79
CA ARG A 385 11.89 -23.01 22.55
C ARG A 385 10.56 -23.06 21.81
N SER A 386 9.97 -21.91 21.54
CA SER A 386 8.71 -21.78 20.78
C SER A 386 8.78 -20.60 19.83
N ALA A 387 8.05 -20.68 18.71
CA ALA A 387 7.90 -19.61 17.74
C ALA A 387 6.43 -19.46 17.38
N THR A 388 5.83 -18.34 17.77
CA THR A 388 4.41 -18.05 17.59
C THR A 388 4.20 -17.00 16.51
N PHE A 389 3.33 -17.30 15.55
CA PHE A 389 2.76 -16.32 14.64
C PHE A 389 1.40 -15.87 15.18
N TYR A 390 1.28 -14.60 15.54
CA TYR A 390 0.04 -13.98 15.96
C TYR A 390 -0.44 -13.00 14.89
N ASN A 391 -1.65 -13.20 14.37
CA ASN A 391 -2.29 -12.19 13.54
C ASN A 391 -3.49 -11.54 14.23
N THR A 392 -3.56 -10.21 14.18
CA THR A 392 -4.66 -9.47 14.80
C THR A 392 -5.16 -8.35 13.89
N LEU A 393 -6.46 -8.06 13.95
CA LEU A 393 -7.11 -7.09 13.06
C LEU A 393 -8.01 -6.03 13.71
N PRO A 394 -7.85 -5.62 14.99
CA PRO A 394 -8.74 -4.65 15.63
C PRO A 394 -8.79 -3.32 14.87
N LEU A 395 -7.72 -2.96 14.15
CA LEU A 395 -7.58 -1.70 13.42
C LEU A 395 -8.14 -1.73 11.99
N HIS A 396 -8.61 -2.89 11.49
CA HIS A 396 -9.18 -2.98 10.16
C HIS A 396 -10.41 -2.05 10.03
N ASP A 397 -10.53 -1.37 8.89
CA ASP A 397 -11.69 -0.52 8.60
C ASP A 397 -12.98 -1.35 8.57
N GLY A 398 -14.11 -0.72 8.93
CA GLY A 398 -15.41 -1.40 9.02
C GLY A 398 -15.66 -2.18 10.31
N ASN A 399 -14.63 -2.44 11.15
CA ASN A 399 -14.84 -3.01 12.48
C ASN A 399 -15.73 -2.09 13.34
N HIS A 400 -16.68 -2.66 14.06
CA HIS A 400 -17.65 -1.93 14.86
C HIS A 400 -17.92 -2.63 16.20
N TYR A 401 -18.36 -1.87 17.20
CA TYR A 401 -18.70 -2.44 18.50
C TYR A 401 -19.97 -3.31 18.40
N PRO A 402 -20.06 -4.44 19.12
CA PRO A 402 -21.28 -5.25 19.14
C PRO A 402 -22.52 -4.41 19.47
N GLY A 403 -23.55 -4.50 18.63
CA GLY A 403 -24.79 -3.73 18.76
C GLY A 403 -24.74 -2.31 18.20
N VAL A 404 -23.63 -1.87 17.61
CA VAL A 404 -23.46 -0.56 16.96
C VAL A 404 -23.12 -0.78 15.48
N SER A 405 -23.92 -0.26 14.56
CA SER A 405 -23.66 -0.41 13.12
C SER A 405 -22.54 0.49 12.59
N LYS A 406 -22.29 1.62 13.26
CA LYS A 406 -21.23 2.56 12.86
C LYS A 406 -19.85 1.98 13.15
N THR A 407 -18.95 2.06 12.17
CA THR A 407 -17.53 1.75 12.34
C THR A 407 -16.95 2.50 13.54
N ALA A 408 -16.23 1.75 14.38
CA ALA A 408 -15.57 2.30 15.54
C ALA A 408 -14.40 3.20 15.12
N ASP A 409 -14.23 4.32 15.82
CA ASP A 409 -13.18 5.28 15.55
C ASP A 409 -11.79 4.63 15.55
N TYR A 410 -10.95 4.95 14.55
CA TYR A 410 -9.64 4.33 14.40
C TYR A 410 -8.72 4.68 15.57
N LYS A 411 -8.68 5.96 15.98
CA LYS A 411 -7.81 6.42 17.07
C LYS A 411 -8.17 5.73 18.38
N ALA A 412 -9.45 5.61 18.71
CA ALA A 412 -9.90 4.93 19.91
C ALA A 412 -9.48 3.45 19.93
N ARG A 413 -9.62 2.75 18.80
CA ARG A 413 -9.19 1.34 18.66
C ARG A 413 -7.67 1.19 18.74
N ALA A 414 -6.92 2.05 18.05
CA ALA A 414 -5.47 2.06 18.08
C ALA A 414 -4.93 2.35 19.48
N GLN A 415 -5.50 3.34 20.18
CA GLN A 415 -5.14 3.63 21.57
C GLN A 415 -5.37 2.42 22.48
N LYS A 416 -6.56 1.81 22.45
CA LYS A 416 -6.83 0.59 23.24
C LYS A 416 -5.83 -0.51 22.91
N PHE A 417 -5.62 -0.80 21.63
CA PHE A 417 -4.70 -1.86 21.22
C PHE A 417 -3.25 -1.59 21.69
N PHE A 418 -2.77 -0.35 21.59
CA PHE A 418 -1.43 0.01 22.07
C PHE A 418 -1.32 -0.05 23.59
N ASP A 419 -2.36 0.35 24.33
CA ASP A 419 -2.42 0.22 25.79
C ASP A 419 -2.37 -1.26 26.21
N GLU A 420 -3.08 -2.14 25.48
CA GLU A 420 -3.09 -3.58 25.74
C GLU A 420 -1.74 -4.24 25.46
N LEU A 421 -1.11 -3.86 24.35
CA LEU A 421 0.22 -4.36 24.00
C LEU A 421 1.28 -3.89 25.01
N ASP A 422 1.18 -2.65 25.48
CA ASP A 422 2.07 -2.09 26.49
C ASP A 422 1.90 -2.75 27.86
N ALA A 423 0.65 -3.00 28.25
CA ALA A 423 0.33 -3.77 29.46
C ALA A 423 0.86 -5.21 29.35
N PHE A 424 0.72 -5.84 28.18
CA PHE A 424 1.28 -7.17 27.95
C PHE A 424 2.82 -7.19 28.02
N PHE A 425 3.50 -6.15 27.52
CA PHE A 425 4.95 -6.02 27.69
C PHE A 425 5.32 -5.95 29.18
N THR A 426 4.55 -5.23 29.97
CA THR A 426 4.74 -5.18 31.44
C THR A 426 4.57 -6.57 32.08
N GLU A 427 3.60 -7.37 31.64
CA GLU A 427 3.42 -8.75 32.14
C GLU A 427 4.56 -9.68 31.70
N LEU A 428 5.07 -9.53 30.47
CA LEU A 428 6.26 -10.26 30.01
C LEU A 428 7.50 -9.92 30.85
N GLU A 429 7.71 -8.65 31.20
CA GLU A 429 8.82 -8.23 32.08
C GLU A 429 8.72 -8.87 33.46
N LYS A 430 7.51 -8.99 34.02
CA LYS A 430 7.27 -9.65 35.31
C LYS A 430 7.46 -11.17 35.26
N SER A 431 7.26 -11.79 34.10
CA SER A 431 7.30 -13.25 33.95
C SER A 431 8.72 -13.83 34.01
N ASP A 432 9.76 -12.99 33.84
CA ASP A 432 11.17 -13.39 33.67
C ASP A 432 11.40 -14.40 32.52
N ARG A 433 10.43 -14.54 31.61
CA ARG A 433 10.55 -15.39 30.42
C ARG A 433 11.49 -14.73 29.41
N LYS A 434 12.31 -15.56 28.77
CA LYS A 434 13.18 -15.16 27.67
C LYS A 434 12.36 -15.11 26.39
N VAL A 435 11.91 -13.92 26.00
CA VAL A 435 11.03 -13.72 24.84
C VAL A 435 11.62 -12.67 23.92
N MET A 436 11.69 -12.96 22.62
CA MET A 436 11.89 -11.99 21.56
C MET A 436 10.51 -11.68 20.96
N VAL A 437 10.02 -10.46 21.13
CA VAL A 437 8.79 -9.99 20.49
C VAL A 437 9.16 -9.18 19.26
N VAL A 438 8.55 -9.51 18.12
CA VAL A 438 8.64 -8.75 16.87
C VAL A 438 7.24 -8.24 16.52
N VAL A 439 7.05 -6.94 16.58
CA VAL A 439 5.82 -6.27 16.13
C VAL A 439 6.02 -5.83 14.69
N VAL A 440 5.23 -6.38 13.77
CA VAL A 440 5.38 -6.14 12.33
C VAL A 440 4.01 -5.98 11.68
N PRO A 441 3.59 -4.77 11.32
CA PRO A 441 2.32 -4.59 10.65
C PRO A 441 2.30 -5.16 9.23
N GLU A 442 1.11 -5.58 8.79
CA GLU A 442 0.87 -6.06 7.44
C GLU A 442 0.99 -4.95 6.40
N HIS A 443 0.36 -3.82 6.72
CA HIS A 443 0.22 -2.62 5.90
C HIS A 443 -0.61 -1.59 6.69
N GLY A 444 -0.64 -0.35 6.22
CA GLY A 444 -1.48 0.72 6.71
C GLY A 444 -2.97 0.53 6.42
N GLY A 445 -3.80 1.18 7.23
CA GLY A 445 -5.26 1.22 7.07
C GLY A 445 -5.74 2.24 6.04
N ALA A 446 -4.83 3.01 5.43
CA ALA A 446 -5.15 4.13 4.54
C ALA A 446 -6.09 5.15 5.22
N LEU A 447 -5.85 5.46 6.50
CA LEU A 447 -6.70 6.35 7.28
C LEU A 447 -6.78 7.74 6.64
N LYS A 448 -5.64 8.23 6.16
CA LYS A 448 -5.54 9.45 5.35
C LYS A 448 -5.44 9.06 3.87
N GLY A 449 -6.42 9.47 3.06
CA GLY A 449 -6.36 9.36 1.61
C GLY A 449 -5.37 10.35 0.99
N ASP A 450 -5.04 10.13 -0.29
CA ASP A 450 -4.23 11.00 -1.11
C ASP A 450 -4.93 11.34 -2.45
N ARG A 451 -4.19 11.85 -3.44
CA ARG A 451 -4.76 12.25 -4.74
C ARG A 451 -5.20 11.05 -5.59
N MET A 452 -4.57 9.89 -5.39
CA MET A 452 -4.83 8.69 -6.16
C MET A 452 -5.89 7.81 -5.50
N GLN A 453 -5.91 7.76 -4.17
CA GLN A 453 -6.80 6.89 -3.39
C GLN A 453 -7.48 7.65 -2.25
N VAL A 454 -8.80 7.52 -2.17
CA VAL A 454 -9.57 8.03 -1.02
C VAL A 454 -9.25 7.23 0.25
N SER A 455 -9.56 7.81 1.42
CA SER A 455 -9.41 7.14 2.71
C SER A 455 -10.11 5.77 2.72
N GLY A 456 -9.44 4.76 3.28
CA GLY A 456 -9.88 3.36 3.33
C GLY A 456 -9.59 2.55 2.07
N LEU A 457 -9.29 3.19 0.92
CA LEU A 457 -8.95 2.48 -0.31
C LEU A 457 -7.46 2.14 -0.36
N ARG A 458 -7.14 0.87 -0.59
CA ARG A 458 -5.75 0.35 -0.53
C ARG A 458 -5.38 -0.58 -1.68
N ASP A 459 -6.01 -0.43 -2.84
CA ASP A 459 -5.69 -1.20 -4.06
C ASP A 459 -4.31 -0.93 -4.63
N ILE A 460 -3.81 0.31 -4.50
CA ILE A 460 -2.43 0.65 -4.83
C ILE A 460 -1.62 0.61 -3.52
N PRO A 461 -0.50 -0.11 -3.47
CA PRO A 461 0.31 -0.20 -2.27
C PRO A 461 1.23 1.02 -2.16
N SER A 462 0.63 2.18 -1.89
CA SER A 462 1.32 3.47 -1.83
C SER A 462 2.38 3.51 -0.72
N PRO A 463 3.36 4.44 -0.79
CA PRO A 463 4.39 4.56 0.26
C PRO A 463 3.79 4.84 1.64
N SER A 464 2.73 5.64 1.75
CA SER A 464 2.09 5.94 3.05
C SER A 464 1.41 4.71 3.66
N ILE A 465 0.95 3.77 2.84
CA ILE A 465 0.34 2.52 3.30
C ILE A 465 1.42 1.46 3.62
N THR A 466 2.52 1.43 2.87
CA THR A 466 3.51 0.35 2.98
C THR A 466 4.69 0.65 3.88
N ASP A 467 4.88 1.90 4.31
CA ASP A 467 5.84 2.28 5.34
C ASP A 467 5.26 2.07 6.74
N VAL A 468 5.68 0.97 7.39
CA VAL A 468 5.06 0.47 8.62
C VAL A 468 6.01 0.50 9.82
N PRO A 469 5.50 0.72 11.04
CA PRO A 469 6.30 0.69 12.25
C PRO A 469 6.66 -0.75 12.65
N VAL A 470 7.93 -1.14 12.49
CA VAL A 470 8.43 -2.45 12.97
C VAL A 470 9.26 -2.25 14.23
N GLY A 471 8.93 -2.98 15.29
CA GLY A 471 9.61 -2.93 16.58
C GLY A 471 10.07 -4.30 17.05
N VAL A 472 11.23 -4.38 17.68
CA VAL A 472 11.74 -5.60 18.33
C VAL A 472 12.03 -5.30 19.79
N LYS A 473 11.57 -6.18 20.68
CA LYS A 473 11.82 -6.10 22.13
C LYS A 473 12.22 -7.47 22.68
N PHE A 474 13.19 -7.48 23.57
CA PHE A 474 13.70 -8.66 24.25
C PHE A 474 13.37 -8.60 25.74
N PHE A 475 12.80 -9.68 26.27
CA PHE A 475 12.40 -9.83 27.66
C PHE A 475 13.24 -10.90 28.36
N GLY A 476 13.41 -10.81 29.68
CA GLY A 476 14.20 -11.79 30.45
C GLY A 476 15.70 -11.75 30.14
N MET A 477 16.21 -10.60 29.68
CA MET A 477 17.64 -10.40 29.47
C MET A 477 18.36 -10.10 30.78
N LYS A 478 19.55 -10.67 30.95
CA LYS A 478 20.46 -10.29 32.04
C LYS A 478 20.94 -8.83 31.92
N ALA A 479 21.18 -8.36 30.70
CA ALA A 479 21.64 -7.01 30.39
C ALA A 479 20.71 -6.31 29.39
N PRO A 480 19.50 -5.88 29.83
CA PRO A 480 18.52 -5.25 28.95
C PRO A 480 19.01 -3.92 28.39
N HIS A 481 18.53 -3.56 27.20
CA HIS A 481 18.81 -2.24 26.60
C HIS A 481 18.40 -1.11 27.55
N GLN A 482 19.14 -0.01 27.53
CA GLN A 482 18.86 1.16 28.35
C GLN A 482 18.66 2.38 27.46
N GLY A 483 17.58 3.14 27.70
CA GLY A 483 17.25 4.35 26.95
C GLY A 483 16.32 4.11 25.76
N ALA A 484 16.30 5.08 24.84
CA ALA A 484 15.40 5.07 23.69
C ALA A 484 15.76 3.97 22.67
N PRO A 485 14.79 3.46 21.89
CA PRO A 485 15.03 2.40 20.91
C PRO A 485 16.18 2.72 19.95
N ILE A 486 16.89 1.69 19.54
CA ILE A 486 17.90 1.78 18.48
C ILE A 486 17.18 1.92 17.15
N VAL A 487 17.37 3.07 16.51
CA VAL A 487 16.68 3.40 15.26
C VAL A 487 17.42 2.82 14.05
N ILE A 488 16.70 2.03 13.25
CA ILE A 488 17.13 1.55 11.94
C ILE A 488 16.49 2.43 10.86
N ASP A 489 17.28 3.39 10.36
CA ASP A 489 16.85 4.32 9.31
C ASP A 489 17.08 3.78 7.89
N GLN A 490 17.76 2.65 7.72
CA GLN A 490 18.03 2.11 6.39
C GLN A 490 16.79 1.44 5.79
N PRO A 491 16.56 1.52 4.46
CA PRO A 491 15.43 0.86 3.81
C PRO A 491 15.43 -0.64 4.11
N SER A 492 14.37 -1.12 4.78
CA SER A 492 14.29 -2.47 5.31
C SER A 492 13.00 -3.15 4.88
N SER A 493 13.02 -4.49 4.89
CA SER A 493 11.82 -5.33 4.75
C SER A 493 12.07 -6.66 5.46
N PHE A 494 11.25 -7.68 5.20
CA PHE A 494 11.18 -8.92 5.98
C PHE A 494 12.51 -9.68 6.12
N LEU A 495 13.43 -9.57 5.15
CA LEU A 495 14.74 -10.21 5.24
C LEU A 495 15.57 -9.70 6.43
N ALA A 496 15.40 -8.44 6.84
CA ALA A 496 16.06 -7.87 8.02
C ALA A 496 15.52 -8.48 9.32
N ILE A 497 14.22 -8.82 9.37
CA ILE A 497 13.63 -9.54 10.51
C ILE A 497 14.23 -10.94 10.60
N SER A 498 14.29 -11.68 9.50
CA SER A 498 14.89 -13.02 9.48
C SER A 498 16.38 -12.99 9.87
N ASP A 499 17.14 -12.00 9.40
CA ASP A 499 18.55 -11.83 9.76
C ASP A 499 18.73 -11.50 11.26
N LEU A 500 17.90 -10.62 11.83
CA LEU A 500 17.88 -10.36 13.28
C LEU A 500 17.57 -11.61 14.10
N VAL A 501 16.57 -12.39 13.68
CA VAL A 501 16.24 -13.67 14.33
C VAL A 501 17.45 -14.60 14.27
N VAL A 502 18.11 -14.74 13.11
CA VAL A 502 19.31 -15.58 12.96
C VAL A 502 20.44 -15.17 13.91
N ARG A 503 20.67 -13.86 14.07
CA ARG A 503 21.73 -13.34 14.96
C ARG A 503 21.54 -13.71 16.43
N VAL A 504 20.32 -14.02 16.86
CA VAL A 504 19.99 -14.32 18.27
C VAL A 504 19.53 -15.77 18.50
N LEU A 505 19.59 -16.63 17.48
CA LEU A 505 19.09 -18.02 17.55
C LEU A 505 19.69 -18.86 18.68
N ASP A 506 20.94 -18.62 19.03
CA ASP A 506 21.59 -19.33 20.14
C ASP A 506 21.09 -18.87 21.52
N GLY A 507 20.29 -17.80 21.58
CA GLY A 507 19.69 -17.25 22.80
C GLY A 507 20.70 -16.66 23.79
N LYS A 508 21.98 -16.55 23.45
CA LYS A 508 23.00 -16.06 24.40
C LYS A 508 22.77 -14.62 24.81
N ILE A 509 22.14 -13.83 23.93
CA ILE A 509 21.67 -12.46 24.20
C ILE A 509 20.92 -12.35 25.54
N PHE A 510 20.16 -13.35 25.96
CA PHE A 510 19.40 -13.32 27.21
C PHE A 510 20.25 -13.53 28.46
N THR A 511 21.47 -14.06 28.33
CA THR A 511 22.32 -14.47 29.46
C THR A 511 23.66 -13.75 29.56
N GLU A 512 24.06 -13.04 28.50
CA GLU A 512 25.30 -12.26 28.47
C GLU A 512 25.27 -11.10 29.49
N ASP A 513 26.43 -10.82 30.09
CA ASP A 513 26.60 -9.70 31.04
C ASP A 513 26.53 -8.33 30.35
N ASN A 514 26.76 -8.29 29.04
CA ASN A 514 26.69 -7.09 28.23
C ASN A 514 26.41 -7.46 26.77
N VAL A 515 25.43 -6.81 26.16
CA VAL A 515 25.05 -7.02 24.76
C VAL A 515 25.58 -5.87 23.91
N ASP A 516 26.37 -6.20 22.88
CA ASP A 516 26.78 -5.22 21.87
C ASP A 516 25.64 -4.98 20.88
N TRP A 517 24.74 -4.10 21.29
CA TRP A 517 23.58 -3.67 20.52
C TRP A 517 23.92 -3.08 19.15
N LYS A 518 25.07 -2.38 19.05
CA LYS A 518 25.54 -1.82 17.78
C LYS A 518 25.93 -2.93 16.82
N LYS A 519 26.64 -3.96 17.30
CA LYS A 519 26.98 -5.12 16.48
C LYS A 519 25.73 -5.90 16.07
N LEU A 520 24.76 -6.06 16.96
CA LEU A 520 23.49 -6.74 16.65
C LEU A 520 22.73 -6.06 15.51
N THR A 521 22.71 -4.72 15.49
CA THR A 521 21.90 -3.91 14.56
C THR A 521 22.66 -3.40 13.33
N SER A 522 23.99 -3.48 13.31
CA SER A 522 24.80 -3.02 12.17
C SER A 522 24.77 -4.00 11.00
N GLY A 523 24.73 -3.48 9.78
CA GLY A 523 24.82 -4.30 8.57
C GLY A 523 23.65 -5.26 8.37
N LEU A 524 22.46 -4.91 8.85
CA LEU A 524 21.22 -5.60 8.48
C LEU A 524 20.97 -5.47 6.97
N PRO A 525 20.39 -6.49 6.32
CA PRO A 525 20.13 -6.46 4.88
C PRO A 525 19.16 -5.33 4.54
N GLN A 526 19.54 -4.49 3.58
CA GLN A 526 18.66 -3.44 3.07
C GLN A 526 17.80 -3.98 1.94
N THR A 527 16.56 -3.49 1.79
CA THR A 527 15.68 -3.87 0.67
C THR A 527 15.03 -2.61 0.11
N ALA A 528 15.10 -2.45 -1.21
CA ALA A 528 14.46 -1.33 -1.87
C ALA A 528 12.93 -1.36 -1.65
N PRO A 529 12.27 -0.19 -1.44
CA PRO A 529 10.83 -0.14 -1.21
C PRO A 529 10.07 -0.38 -2.52
N VAL A 530 9.86 -1.67 -2.81
CA VAL A 530 9.04 -2.18 -3.92
C VAL A 530 7.79 -2.80 -3.30
N SER A 531 6.61 -2.38 -3.75
CA SER A 531 5.35 -2.86 -3.19
C SER A 531 4.40 -3.31 -4.30
N GLU A 532 3.76 -4.45 -4.11
CA GLU A 532 2.94 -5.09 -5.14
C GLU A 532 1.67 -5.72 -4.59
N ASN A 533 0.57 -5.37 -5.26
CA ASN A 533 -0.69 -6.10 -5.23
C ASN A 533 -0.88 -6.84 -6.56
N SER A 534 -2.03 -7.50 -6.74
CA SER A 534 -2.36 -8.22 -7.98
C SER A 534 -2.29 -7.33 -9.23
N ASN A 535 -2.73 -6.07 -9.09
CA ASN A 535 -2.98 -5.16 -10.21
C ASN A 535 -2.10 -3.90 -10.20
N ALA A 536 -1.28 -3.71 -9.17
CA ALA A 536 -0.50 -2.48 -9.01
C ALA A 536 0.89 -2.76 -8.45
N VAL A 537 1.90 -2.09 -9.01
CA VAL A 537 3.27 -2.07 -8.50
C VAL A 537 3.66 -0.64 -8.21
N VAL A 538 4.23 -0.39 -7.04
CA VAL A 538 4.80 0.90 -6.63
C VAL A 538 6.27 0.73 -6.31
N ILE A 539 7.11 1.64 -6.81
CA ILE A 539 8.55 1.66 -6.54
C ILE A 539 9.00 3.08 -6.22
N GLN A 540 10.04 3.22 -5.39
CA GLN A 540 10.82 4.46 -5.35
C GLN A 540 11.92 4.40 -6.40
N TYR A 541 11.99 5.40 -7.29
CA TYR A 541 13.05 5.53 -8.27
C TYR A 541 13.58 6.97 -8.29
N GLN A 542 14.89 7.16 -8.04
CA GLN A 542 15.52 8.48 -7.91
C GLN A 542 14.80 9.38 -6.90
N ASN A 543 14.48 8.82 -5.72
CA ASN A 543 13.77 9.48 -4.63
C ASN A 543 12.35 9.98 -4.98
N LYS A 544 11.71 9.37 -5.99
CA LYS A 544 10.32 9.66 -6.36
C LYS A 544 9.51 8.37 -6.49
N PRO A 545 8.26 8.33 -5.99
CA PRO A 545 7.41 7.18 -6.18
C PRO A 545 6.87 7.11 -7.61
N TYR A 546 6.86 5.91 -8.17
CA TYR A 546 6.25 5.58 -9.46
C TYR A 546 5.28 4.43 -9.27
N VAL A 547 4.20 4.43 -10.04
CA VAL A 547 3.18 3.38 -10.03
C VAL A 547 2.98 2.83 -11.43
N ARG A 548 2.79 1.51 -11.51
CA ARG A 548 2.37 0.78 -12.70
C ARG A 548 1.09 0.02 -12.41
N LEU A 549 0.04 0.32 -13.16
CA LEU A 549 -1.27 -0.35 -13.03
C LEU A 549 -1.45 -1.36 -14.16
N ASN A 550 -1.92 -2.56 -13.84
CA ASN A 550 -2.30 -3.62 -14.78
C ASN A 550 -1.23 -3.93 -15.85
N GLY A 551 0.05 -3.80 -15.51
CA GLY A 551 1.16 -4.04 -16.44
C GLY A 551 1.34 -2.96 -17.53
N GLY A 552 0.63 -1.83 -17.44
CA GLY A 552 0.74 -0.70 -18.36
C GLY A 552 2.01 0.14 -18.18
N ASP A 553 1.93 1.41 -18.58
CA ASP A 553 3.02 2.36 -18.42
C ASP A 553 3.24 2.77 -16.96
N TRP A 554 4.48 3.14 -16.64
CA TRP A 554 4.81 3.74 -15.35
C TRP A 554 4.49 5.22 -15.37
N VAL A 555 3.82 5.70 -14.32
CA VAL A 555 3.57 7.12 -14.10
C VAL A 555 4.06 7.54 -12.71
N PRO A 556 4.52 8.78 -12.53
CA PRO A 556 4.80 9.30 -11.19
C PRO A 556 3.56 9.19 -10.30
N TYR A 557 3.73 8.71 -9.08
CA TYR A 557 2.64 8.66 -8.10
C TYR A 557 2.31 10.09 -7.63
N PRO A 558 1.06 10.55 -7.76
CA PRO A 558 0.69 11.90 -7.35
C PRO A 558 0.58 11.98 -5.83
N GLN A 559 1.60 12.56 -5.17
CA GLN A 559 1.64 12.78 -3.72
C GLN A 559 0.69 13.88 -3.26
#